data_AF-J4K795-F1
#
_entry.id   AF-J4K795-F1
#
_cell.length_a   1.000
_cell.length_b   1.000
_cell.length_c   1.000
_cell.angle_alpha   90.00
_cell.angle_beta   90.00
_cell.angle_gamma   90.00
#
_symmetry.space_group_name_H-M   'P 1'
#
loop_
_entity.id
_entity.type
_entity.pdbx_description
1 polymer ?
#
loop_
_entity_poly.entity_id
_entity_poly.type
_entity_poly.pdbx_seq_one_letter_code
_entity_poly.pdbx_strand_id
1 'polypeptide(L)'
;MIYKKLKKYLGIVFSVLIFTGIFASPDINASVKSQKISKDLYSDKMLFEMQDNKIENEQKQVKTSLKNFLKTALMPVGKTMYVWGGGWNKEDTGAGIEAVSIGLSPNWEKFAKKQNKNYNYKKTSYQIHDGLDCSGYVGWVIYNVFHGKDGQKGYVMLAEKMAKEFSKQGFGTFTPAKLVKNYRAGDIMSNKYHVYIVIGRCSDGSVVLVHASPPGVQINGTVNSKGQKNSEAKKLADSYMKKYYPIWYAKYPPKTLELSYLKKYDQMRWNIGKNGVIQDEEGLADMNASQVLKVIFDE
;
A
#
# COMPACT_ATOMS: atom_id res chain seq x y z
N MET A 1 -23.69 26.26 9.03
CA MET A 1 -24.83 26.63 9.90
C MET A 1 -26.06 26.00 9.27
N ILE A 2 -26.94 25.35 10.06
CA ILE A 2 -28.00 24.39 9.63
C ILE A 2 -27.37 22.99 9.37
N TYR A 3 -27.48 21.94 10.18
CA TYR A 3 -28.57 21.42 11.02
C TYR A 3 -28.08 21.00 12.43
N LYS A 4 -28.61 21.67 13.46
CA LYS A 4 -28.74 21.14 14.82
C LYS A 4 -30.24 21.06 15.08
N LYS A 5 -30.77 19.87 15.35
CA LYS A 5 -31.94 19.54 16.23
C LYS A 5 -32.70 18.32 15.70
N LEU A 6 -32.52 17.20 16.40
CA LEU A 6 -33.53 16.29 16.97
C LEU A 6 -32.69 15.23 17.73
N LYS A 7 -32.48 15.31 19.06
CA LYS A 7 -33.37 14.86 20.15
C LYS A 7 -34.20 13.63 19.71
N LYS A 8 -34.34 12.53 20.46
CA LYS A 8 -34.04 12.10 21.84
C LYS A 8 -34.70 10.70 21.91
N TYR A 9 -34.41 9.92 22.96
CA TYR A 9 -35.03 8.64 23.34
C TYR A 9 -34.38 7.40 22.70
N LEU A 10 -34.12 6.31 23.40
CA LEU A 10 -34.68 5.82 24.68
C LEU A 10 -33.62 4.87 25.29
N GLY A 11 -33.33 4.99 26.59
CA GLY A 11 -32.57 3.96 27.33
C GLY A 11 -33.50 2.83 27.78
N ILE A 12 -32.92 1.73 28.24
CA ILE A 12 -33.36 0.94 29.41
C ILE A 12 -32.28 -0.13 29.74
N VAL A 13 -32.05 -0.24 31.04
CA VAL A 13 -31.17 -1.11 31.85
C VAL A 13 -31.77 -2.51 32.02
N PHE A 14 -30.99 -3.56 32.33
CA PHE A 14 -31.27 -4.67 33.30
C PHE A 14 -30.08 -5.66 33.23
N SER A 15 -29.15 -5.70 34.19
CA SER A 15 -29.17 -6.32 35.54
C SER A 15 -29.07 -7.85 35.57
N VAL A 16 -28.04 -8.29 36.31
CA VAL A 16 -27.60 -9.65 36.65
C VAL A 16 -28.62 -10.37 37.54
N LEU A 17 -28.75 -11.69 37.39
CA LEU A 17 -29.31 -12.56 38.43
C LEU A 17 -28.63 -13.93 38.44
N ILE A 18 -28.07 -14.25 39.61
CA ILE A 18 -27.55 -15.54 40.06
C ILE A 18 -28.74 -16.34 40.61
N PHE A 19 -28.82 -17.64 40.33
CA PHE A 19 -29.65 -18.56 41.11
C PHE A 19 -28.92 -19.87 41.41
N THR A 20 -28.98 -20.24 42.69
CA THR A 20 -28.44 -21.42 43.37
C THR A 20 -29.42 -22.59 43.34
N GLY A 21 -28.95 -23.86 43.42
CA GLY A 21 -29.77 -24.96 43.98
C GLY A 21 -29.47 -26.40 43.55
N ILE A 22 -28.54 -27.04 44.27
CA ILE A 22 -28.34 -28.45 44.72
C ILE A 22 -29.42 -29.52 44.43
N PHE A 23 -28.97 -30.75 44.09
CA PHE A 23 -29.29 -32.12 44.63
C PHE A 23 -28.78 -33.16 43.59
N ALA A 24 -28.18 -34.33 43.84
CA ALA A 24 -27.72 -35.12 44.97
C ALA A 24 -26.78 -36.23 44.39
N SER A 25 -25.82 -36.75 45.18
CA SER A 25 -24.93 -37.89 44.80
C SER A 25 -25.60 -39.26 45.07
N PRO A 26 -25.02 -40.43 44.67
CA PRO A 26 -23.90 -41.00 45.44
C PRO A 26 -22.76 -41.69 44.64
N ASP A 27 -21.55 -41.51 45.18
CA ASP A 27 -20.43 -42.45 45.38
C ASP A 27 -19.98 -43.44 44.30
N ILE A 28 -18.78 -43.19 43.74
CA ILE A 28 -17.74 -44.23 43.57
C ILE A 28 -16.35 -43.64 43.94
N ASN A 29 -15.68 -44.34 44.86
CA ASN A 29 -14.30 -44.15 45.30
C ASN A 29 -13.29 -44.20 44.12
N ALA A 30 -12.52 -43.13 43.95
CA ALA A 30 -11.22 -43.17 43.28
C ALA A 30 -10.32 -42.03 43.79
N SER A 31 -9.69 -42.24 44.95
CA SER A 31 -8.64 -41.37 45.45
C SER A 31 -7.34 -41.60 44.66
N VAL A 32 -7.22 -40.99 43.48
CA VAL A 32 -5.96 -40.90 42.73
C VAL A 32 -5.74 -39.44 42.33
N LYS A 33 -4.84 -38.77 43.06
CA LYS A 33 -3.93 -37.72 42.58
C LYS A 33 -4.54 -36.63 41.64
N SER A 34 -5.69 -36.06 41.98
CA SER A 34 -6.29 -34.96 41.18
C SER A 34 -5.51 -33.63 41.23
N GLN A 35 -4.64 -33.44 42.23
CA GLN A 35 -3.95 -32.16 42.45
C GLN A 35 -2.71 -31.94 41.57
N LYS A 36 -2.18 -33.00 40.93
CA LYS A 36 -1.02 -32.88 40.02
C LYS A 36 -1.47 -32.76 38.56
N ILE A 37 -2.47 -33.55 38.17
CA ILE A 37 -3.02 -33.57 36.81
C ILE A 37 -3.61 -32.21 36.40
N SER A 38 -4.29 -31.51 37.31
CA SER A 38 -4.88 -30.21 36.97
C SER A 38 -3.84 -29.10 36.78
N LYS A 39 -2.68 -29.18 37.46
CA LYS A 39 -1.62 -28.19 37.39
C LYS A 39 -0.77 -28.37 36.13
N ASP A 40 -0.53 -29.63 35.77
CA ASP A 40 0.16 -30.00 34.53
C ASP A 40 -0.72 -29.68 33.30
N LEU A 41 -2.04 -29.93 33.34
CA LEU A 41 -2.95 -29.50 32.26
C LEU A 41 -3.05 -27.98 32.11
N TYR A 42 -3.05 -27.22 33.22
CA TYR A 42 -3.10 -25.75 33.16
C TYR A 42 -1.81 -25.17 32.58
N SER A 43 -0.67 -25.77 32.94
CA SER A 43 0.65 -25.37 32.43
C SER A 43 0.80 -25.74 30.95
N ASP A 44 0.38 -26.94 30.55
CA ASP A 44 0.43 -27.38 29.16
C ASP A 44 -0.53 -26.57 28.28
N LYS A 45 -1.73 -26.22 28.76
CA LYS A 45 -2.65 -25.34 28.04
C LYS A 45 -2.09 -23.92 27.90
N MET A 46 -1.46 -23.36 28.93
CA MET A 46 -0.77 -22.07 28.81
C MET A 46 0.44 -22.14 27.87
N LEU A 47 1.22 -23.22 27.89
CA LEU A 47 2.33 -23.43 26.97
C LEU A 47 1.83 -23.56 25.54
N PHE A 48 0.75 -24.30 25.30
CA PHE A 48 0.12 -24.43 23.99
C PHE A 48 -0.46 -23.11 23.51
N GLU A 49 -1.16 -22.35 24.37
CA GLU A 49 -1.65 -21.00 24.05
C GLU A 49 -0.52 -20.00 23.83
N MET A 50 0.60 -20.08 24.56
CA MET A 50 1.78 -19.23 24.33
C MET A 50 2.54 -19.62 23.06
N GLN A 51 2.62 -20.91 22.75
CA GLN A 51 3.22 -21.44 21.53
C GLN A 51 2.36 -21.06 20.32
N ASP A 52 1.03 -21.18 20.40
CA ASP A 52 0.09 -20.77 19.37
C ASP A 52 0.07 -19.25 19.22
N ASN A 53 0.12 -18.46 20.30
CA ASN A 53 0.28 -17.01 20.20
C ASN A 53 1.64 -16.61 19.60
N LYS A 54 2.71 -17.38 19.85
CA LYS A 54 4.02 -17.15 19.25
C LYS A 54 4.04 -17.55 17.78
N ILE A 55 3.41 -18.66 17.41
CA ILE A 55 3.25 -19.13 16.02
C ILE A 55 2.30 -18.20 15.26
N GLU A 56 1.22 -17.70 15.86
CA GLU A 56 0.29 -16.75 15.25
C GLU A 56 0.90 -15.35 15.14
N ASN A 57 1.78 -14.95 16.07
CA ASN A 57 2.62 -13.75 15.94
C ASN A 57 3.78 -13.93 14.93
N GLU A 58 4.33 -15.14 14.78
CA GLU A 58 5.36 -15.48 13.79
C GLU A 58 4.77 -15.74 12.38
N GLN A 59 3.48 -16.10 12.27
CA GLN A 59 2.78 -16.40 11.01
C GLN A 59 1.79 -15.32 10.55
N LYS A 60 1.68 -14.17 11.24
CA LYS A 60 0.84 -13.04 10.79
C LYS A 60 1.52 -11.69 10.81
N GLN A 61 2.85 -11.67 10.79
CA GLN A 61 3.55 -10.53 10.22
C GLN A 61 3.55 -10.73 8.70
N VAL A 62 2.61 -10.09 7.98
CA VAL A 62 2.81 -9.85 6.54
C VAL A 62 4.22 -9.30 6.42
N LYS A 63 5.13 -10.06 5.81
CA LYS A 63 6.55 -9.69 5.82
C LYS A 63 6.67 -8.44 4.98
N THR A 64 6.68 -7.28 5.64
CA THR A 64 6.79 -5.99 4.99
C THR A 64 8.20 -5.92 4.40
N SER A 65 8.33 -6.32 3.13
CA SER A 65 9.59 -6.30 2.39
C SER A 65 9.53 -5.32 1.23
N LEU A 66 10.70 -4.89 0.76
CA LEU A 66 10.82 -3.96 -0.36
C LEU A 66 10.31 -4.62 -1.65
N LYS A 67 10.55 -5.93 -1.81
CA LYS A 67 9.95 -6.73 -2.89
C LYS A 67 8.42 -6.72 -2.80
N ASN A 68 7.84 -6.95 -1.62
CA ASN A 68 6.39 -6.92 -1.43
C ASN A 68 5.82 -5.53 -1.74
N PHE A 69 6.44 -4.47 -1.23
CA PHE A 69 6.05 -3.08 -1.50
C PHE A 69 5.98 -2.78 -2.99
N LEU A 70 7.03 -3.12 -3.75
CA LEU A 70 7.07 -2.89 -5.19
C LEU A 70 6.08 -3.79 -5.95
N LYS A 71 5.89 -5.05 -5.55
CA LYS A 71 4.87 -5.92 -6.16
C LYS A 71 3.46 -5.38 -5.92
N THR A 72 3.16 -4.90 -4.71
CA THR A 72 1.89 -4.23 -4.40
C THR A 72 1.70 -2.98 -5.25
N ALA A 73 2.75 -2.16 -5.42
CA ALA A 73 2.73 -0.99 -6.29
C ALA A 73 2.41 -1.33 -7.76
N LEU A 74 2.78 -2.53 -8.23
CA LEU A 74 2.47 -3.00 -9.58
C LEU A 74 1.05 -3.56 -9.76
N MET A 75 0.33 -3.90 -8.70
CA MET A 75 -1.00 -4.52 -8.81
C MET A 75 -2.01 -3.71 -9.64
N PRO A 76 -2.09 -2.36 -9.53
CA PRO A 76 -3.03 -1.56 -10.31
C PRO A 76 -2.55 -1.26 -11.74
N VAL A 77 -1.27 -1.54 -12.06
CA VAL A 77 -0.67 -1.23 -13.36
C VAL A 77 -1.45 -1.93 -14.47
N GLY A 78 -1.85 -1.16 -15.48
CA GLY A 78 -2.61 -1.68 -16.61
C GLY A 78 -4.06 -2.07 -16.30
N LYS A 79 -4.52 -1.87 -15.06
CA LYS A 79 -5.85 -2.27 -14.59
C LYS A 79 -6.66 -1.11 -14.00
N THR A 80 -6.04 0.01 -13.68
CA THR A 80 -6.71 1.15 -13.03
C THR A 80 -6.50 2.45 -13.79
N MET A 81 -7.61 3.14 -14.09
CA MET A 81 -7.60 4.45 -14.73
C MET A 81 -7.25 5.57 -13.74
N TYR A 82 -6.71 6.64 -14.27
CA TYR A 82 -6.50 7.86 -13.49
C TYR A 82 -7.84 8.58 -13.39
N VAL A 83 -8.27 8.85 -12.17
CA VAL A 83 -9.45 9.66 -11.87
C VAL A 83 -9.04 10.71 -10.87
N TRP A 84 -9.27 11.99 -11.17
CA TRP A 84 -9.00 13.07 -10.22
C TRP A 84 -9.86 12.87 -8.96
N GLY A 85 -9.26 12.80 -7.77
CA GLY A 85 -9.96 12.46 -6.52
C GLY A 85 -10.18 10.95 -6.32
N GLY A 86 -9.72 10.10 -7.24
CA GLY A 86 -9.81 8.65 -7.10
C GLY A 86 -9.08 8.15 -5.86
N GLY A 87 -9.74 7.31 -5.05
CA GLY A 87 -9.21 6.80 -3.78
C GLY A 87 -9.42 7.73 -2.57
N TRP A 88 -9.98 8.93 -2.75
CA TRP A 88 -10.37 9.82 -1.66
C TRP A 88 -11.79 9.51 -1.16
N ASN A 89 -12.10 9.94 0.07
CA ASN A 89 -13.47 9.95 0.58
C ASN A 89 -14.26 11.16 0.05
N LYS A 90 -15.59 11.15 0.25
CA LYS A 90 -16.48 12.22 -0.23
C LYS A 90 -16.24 13.55 0.49
N GLU A 91 -15.79 13.48 1.73
CA GLU A 91 -15.50 14.62 2.59
C GLU A 91 -14.16 15.30 2.22
N ASP A 92 -13.36 14.70 1.32
CA ASP A 92 -12.04 15.19 0.91
C ASP A 92 -11.07 15.38 2.09
N THR A 93 -11.15 14.47 3.05
CA THR A 93 -10.34 14.49 4.29
C THR A 93 -9.33 13.36 4.37
N GLY A 94 -9.41 12.38 3.48
CA GLY A 94 -8.48 11.25 3.43
C GLY A 94 -8.99 10.10 2.58
N ALA A 95 -8.66 8.88 3.01
CA ALA A 95 -8.88 7.68 2.22
C ALA A 95 -10.36 7.30 2.09
N GLY A 96 -10.79 7.01 0.86
CA GLY A 96 -12.07 6.40 0.55
C GLY A 96 -12.07 4.90 0.82
N ILE A 97 -13.24 4.26 0.69
CA ILE A 97 -13.43 2.84 1.02
C ILE A 97 -12.49 1.93 0.23
N GLU A 98 -12.28 2.19 -1.07
CA GLU A 98 -11.38 1.38 -1.89
C GLU A 98 -9.91 1.56 -1.50
N ALA A 99 -9.51 2.74 -1.02
CA ALA A 99 -8.14 3.00 -0.56
C ALA A 99 -7.81 2.36 0.79
N VAL A 100 -8.82 1.94 1.55
CA VAL A 100 -8.70 1.18 2.82
C VAL A 100 -9.23 -0.25 2.70
N SER A 101 -9.28 -0.79 1.48
CA SER A 101 -9.62 -2.19 1.23
C SER A 101 -8.37 -2.98 0.84
N ILE A 102 -8.29 -4.22 1.31
CA ILE A 102 -7.24 -5.17 0.95
C ILE A 102 -7.52 -5.70 -0.46
N GLY A 103 -6.49 -5.64 -1.29
CA GLY A 103 -6.55 -6.05 -2.68
C GLY A 103 -7.00 -4.94 -3.62
N LEU A 104 -6.88 -5.23 -4.92
CA LEU A 104 -7.26 -4.31 -5.99
C LEU A 104 -8.79 -4.26 -6.09
N SER A 105 -9.38 -3.06 -6.11
CA SER A 105 -10.84 -2.94 -6.26
C SER A 105 -11.30 -3.50 -7.62
N PRO A 106 -12.28 -4.44 -7.63
CA PRO A 106 -12.87 -4.93 -8.87
C PRO A 106 -13.53 -3.83 -9.71
N ASN A 107 -13.98 -2.74 -9.08
CA ASN A 107 -14.61 -1.63 -9.78
C ASN A 107 -13.60 -0.87 -10.65
N TRP A 108 -12.37 -0.69 -10.16
CA TRP A 108 -11.30 -0.04 -10.95
C TRP A 108 -11.02 -0.80 -12.24
N GLU A 109 -10.91 -2.13 -12.15
CA GLU A 109 -10.67 -2.97 -13.31
C GLU A 109 -11.87 -2.96 -14.28
N LYS A 110 -13.09 -3.04 -13.74
CA LYS A 110 -14.33 -2.94 -14.53
C LYS A 110 -14.40 -1.60 -15.26
N PHE A 111 -14.04 -0.50 -14.61
CA PHE A 111 -14.03 0.82 -15.21
C PHE A 111 -12.95 0.94 -16.28
N ALA A 112 -11.73 0.48 -16.03
CA ALA A 112 -10.61 0.49 -16.98
C ALA A 112 -10.91 -0.32 -18.25
N LYS A 113 -11.57 -1.48 -18.13
CA LYS A 113 -11.98 -2.31 -19.27
C LYS A 113 -12.95 -1.59 -20.22
N LYS A 114 -13.77 -0.66 -19.71
CA LYS A 114 -14.70 0.15 -20.52
C LYS A 114 -14.02 1.28 -21.28
N GLN A 115 -12.82 1.69 -20.88
CA GLN A 115 -12.13 2.82 -21.50
C GLN A 115 -11.37 2.42 -22.76
N ASN A 116 -11.31 3.37 -23.71
CA ASN A 116 -10.58 3.24 -24.97
C ASN A 116 -9.48 4.33 -25.07
N LYS A 117 -8.70 4.29 -26.16
CA LYS A 117 -7.56 5.21 -26.39
C LYS A 117 -7.90 6.71 -26.27
N ASN A 118 -9.17 7.10 -26.38
CA ASN A 118 -9.66 8.48 -26.28
C ASN A 118 -10.11 8.86 -24.85
N TYR A 119 -9.76 8.08 -23.84
CA TYR A 119 -10.08 8.38 -22.44
C TYR A 119 -9.68 9.81 -22.05
N ASN A 120 -10.63 10.54 -21.48
CA ASN A 120 -10.42 11.91 -21.00
C ASN A 120 -10.82 12.00 -19.52
N TYR A 121 -9.81 12.00 -18.65
CA TYR A 121 -9.99 12.05 -17.20
C TYR A 121 -10.81 13.24 -16.71
N LYS A 122 -10.86 14.36 -17.47
CA LYS A 122 -11.65 15.54 -17.09
C LYS A 122 -13.15 15.27 -17.08
N LYS A 123 -13.62 14.29 -17.86
CA LYS A 123 -15.03 13.86 -17.92
C LYS A 123 -15.41 12.91 -16.78
N THR A 124 -14.41 12.37 -16.08
CA THR A 124 -14.57 11.35 -15.03
C THR A 124 -14.01 11.82 -13.70
N SER A 125 -13.60 13.09 -13.60
CA SER A 125 -13.15 13.72 -12.35
C SER A 125 -14.16 13.52 -11.23
N TYR A 126 -13.68 13.23 -10.03
CA TYR A 126 -14.46 12.95 -8.82
C TYR A 126 -15.41 11.75 -8.91
N GLN A 127 -15.26 10.88 -9.91
CA GLN A 127 -15.76 9.51 -9.84
C GLN A 127 -14.85 8.70 -8.89
N ILE A 128 -14.81 9.10 -7.62
CA ILE A 128 -13.79 8.71 -6.63
C ILE A 128 -13.65 7.19 -6.43
N HIS A 129 -14.68 6.43 -6.80
CA HIS A 129 -14.75 4.97 -6.71
C HIS A 129 -14.24 4.23 -7.97
N ASP A 130 -14.07 4.93 -9.10
CA ASP A 130 -13.83 4.34 -10.42
C ASP A 130 -12.34 4.27 -10.82
N GLY A 131 -11.45 4.90 -10.04
CA GLY A 131 -10.03 4.86 -10.29
C GLY A 131 -9.21 5.47 -9.15
N LEU A 132 -7.98 5.86 -9.47
CA LEU A 132 -7.02 6.42 -8.51
C LEU A 132 -6.44 7.73 -9.04
N ASP A 133 -6.28 8.73 -8.19
CA ASP A 133 -5.29 9.79 -8.43
C ASP A 133 -3.92 9.42 -7.87
N CYS A 134 -2.92 10.30 -8.01
CA CYS A 134 -1.56 10.03 -7.57
C CYS A 134 -1.46 9.70 -6.06
N SER A 135 -2.16 10.48 -5.23
CA SER A 135 -2.21 10.31 -3.78
C SER A 135 -3.07 9.12 -3.36
N GLY A 136 -4.24 8.94 -3.96
CA GLY A 136 -5.08 7.77 -3.74
C GLY A 136 -4.31 6.48 -4.03
N TYR A 137 -3.54 6.47 -5.11
CA TYR A 137 -2.68 5.34 -5.48
C TYR A 137 -1.61 5.06 -4.43
N VAL A 138 -0.78 6.05 -4.07
CA VAL A 138 0.29 5.81 -3.08
C VAL A 138 -0.31 5.45 -1.72
N GLY A 139 -1.39 6.10 -1.30
CA GLY A 139 -2.10 5.78 -0.07
C GLY A 139 -2.62 4.34 -0.06
N TRP A 140 -3.21 3.86 -1.16
CA TRP A 140 -3.66 2.47 -1.29
C TRP A 140 -2.48 1.47 -1.25
N VAL A 141 -1.35 1.79 -1.90
CA VAL A 141 -0.14 0.93 -1.86
C VAL A 141 0.35 0.78 -0.43
N ILE A 142 0.48 1.88 0.32
CA ILE A 142 0.93 1.85 1.71
C ILE A 142 -0.06 1.06 2.57
N TYR A 143 -1.37 1.27 2.38
CA TYR A 143 -2.39 0.51 3.09
C TYR A 143 -2.22 -1.00 2.89
N ASN A 144 -2.08 -1.44 1.64
CA ASN A 144 -1.97 -2.85 1.28
C ASN A 144 -0.63 -3.50 1.65
N VAL A 145 0.34 -2.69 2.09
CA VAL A 145 1.64 -3.17 2.57
C VAL A 145 1.67 -3.31 4.09
N PHE A 146 0.97 -2.42 4.81
CA PHE A 146 1.01 -2.37 6.28
C PHE A 146 -0.25 -2.91 6.97
N HIS A 147 -1.35 -3.07 6.25
CA HIS A 147 -2.60 -3.60 6.78
C HIS A 147 -2.94 -4.95 6.14
N GLY A 148 -3.63 -5.79 6.93
CA GLY A 148 -4.14 -7.09 6.50
C GLY A 148 -5.66 -7.22 6.63
N LYS A 149 -6.37 -6.12 6.91
CA LYS A 149 -7.84 -6.07 7.06
C LYS A 149 -8.36 -4.78 6.46
N ASP A 150 -9.63 -4.76 6.08
CA ASP A 150 -10.30 -3.57 5.54
C ASP A 150 -10.65 -2.55 6.64
N GLY A 151 -10.87 -1.30 6.23
CA GLY A 151 -11.46 -0.24 7.06
C GLY A 151 -10.56 0.32 8.17
N GLN A 152 -9.27 0.00 8.18
CA GLN A 152 -8.30 0.58 9.10
C GLN A 152 -7.93 2.01 8.66
N LYS A 153 -7.14 2.72 9.47
CA LYS A 153 -6.71 4.08 9.17
C LYS A 153 -5.97 4.13 7.83
N GLY A 154 -6.48 4.93 6.89
CA GLY A 154 -5.88 5.07 5.57
C GLY A 154 -4.66 6.00 5.52
N TYR A 155 -3.96 5.96 4.38
CA TYR A 155 -2.74 6.73 4.11
C TYR A 155 -2.91 7.78 3.00
N VAL A 156 -4.14 7.99 2.51
CA VAL A 156 -4.42 9.03 1.50
C VAL A 156 -4.40 10.40 2.17
N MET A 157 -3.65 11.31 1.55
CA MET A 157 -3.50 12.71 1.94
C MET A 157 -2.99 13.50 0.72
N LEU A 158 -2.91 14.83 0.82
CA LEU A 158 -2.38 15.64 -0.27
C LEU A 158 -0.97 15.18 -0.66
N ALA A 159 -0.72 15.08 -1.97
CA ALA A 159 0.57 14.62 -2.51
C ALA A 159 1.76 15.33 -1.84
N GLU A 160 1.67 16.66 -1.67
CA GLU A 160 2.72 17.50 -1.10
C GLU A 160 3.14 17.14 0.33
N LYS A 161 2.27 16.43 1.06
CA LYS A 161 2.51 16.03 2.45
C LYS A 161 3.13 14.64 2.55
N MET A 162 2.94 13.78 1.57
CA MET A 162 3.18 12.34 1.70
C MET A 162 4.59 11.98 2.13
N ALA A 163 5.64 12.46 1.43
CA ALA A 163 7.01 12.10 1.81
C ALA A 163 7.33 12.51 3.26
N LYS A 164 6.92 13.72 3.65
CA LYS A 164 7.20 14.28 4.98
C LYS A 164 6.37 13.62 6.09
N GLU A 165 5.09 13.32 5.83
CA GLU A 165 4.23 12.69 6.83
C GLU A 165 4.55 11.20 6.99
N PHE A 166 4.93 10.50 5.93
CA PHE A 166 5.41 9.12 6.06
C PHE A 166 6.73 9.04 6.83
N SER A 167 7.68 9.95 6.62
CA SER A 167 8.90 9.98 7.43
C SER A 167 8.61 10.26 8.91
N LYS A 168 7.67 11.17 9.21
CA LYS A 168 7.25 11.47 10.59
C LYS A 168 6.59 10.28 11.30
N GLN A 169 5.99 9.37 10.54
CA GLN A 169 5.45 8.10 11.05
C GLN A 169 6.54 7.05 11.32
N GLY A 170 7.82 7.40 11.17
CA GLY A 170 8.94 6.50 11.43
C GLY A 170 9.27 5.56 10.27
N PHE A 171 8.60 5.70 9.12
CA PHE A 171 8.81 4.82 7.97
C PHE A 171 10.19 5.00 7.33
N GLY A 172 10.80 6.17 7.51
CA GLY A 172 11.98 6.52 6.76
C GLY A 172 12.49 7.92 7.05
N THR A 173 13.41 8.35 6.20
CA THR A 173 14.01 9.68 6.23
C THR A 173 13.37 10.57 5.18
N PHE A 174 13.29 11.87 5.49
CA PHE A 174 12.84 12.89 4.56
C PHE A 174 14.02 13.69 4.04
N THR A 175 14.10 13.84 2.72
CA THR A 175 15.06 14.71 2.04
C THR A 175 14.29 15.72 1.19
N PRO A 176 14.41 17.03 1.45
CA PRO A 176 13.74 18.03 0.63
C PRO A 176 14.32 18.05 -0.79
N ALA A 177 13.52 18.42 -1.79
CA ALA A 177 13.81 18.28 -3.22
C ALA A 177 15.19 18.83 -3.63
N LYS A 178 15.59 19.97 -3.06
CA LYS A 178 16.88 20.62 -3.34
C LYS A 178 18.10 19.80 -2.90
N LEU A 179 17.92 18.85 -1.99
CA LEU A 179 18.98 18.03 -1.40
C LEU A 179 18.96 16.57 -1.91
N VAL A 180 18.01 16.19 -2.75
CA VAL A 180 17.93 14.85 -3.33
C VAL A 180 19.09 14.65 -4.30
N LYS A 181 19.90 13.60 -4.09
CA LYS A 181 21.10 13.29 -4.90
C LYS A 181 20.99 11.98 -5.68
N ASN A 182 20.16 11.05 -5.23
CA ASN A 182 20.03 9.72 -5.81
C ASN A 182 18.63 9.14 -5.61
N TYR A 183 18.37 8.06 -6.33
CA TYR A 183 17.10 7.33 -6.35
C TYR A 183 17.39 5.85 -6.13
N ARG A 184 16.59 5.21 -5.28
CA ARG A 184 16.66 3.79 -4.95
C ARG A 184 15.27 3.18 -5.08
N ALA A 185 15.24 1.86 -5.25
CA ALA A 185 14.01 1.08 -5.22
C ALA A 185 13.16 1.45 -4.01
N GLY A 186 11.90 1.77 -4.25
CA GLY A 186 10.89 2.08 -3.24
C GLY A 186 10.83 3.53 -2.76
N ASP A 187 11.75 4.41 -3.13
CA ASP A 187 11.67 5.83 -2.74
C ASP A 187 10.30 6.42 -3.14
N ILE A 188 9.66 7.13 -2.21
CA ILE A 188 8.43 7.87 -2.47
C ILE A 188 8.79 9.32 -2.74
N MET A 189 8.42 9.80 -3.92
CA MET A 189 8.80 11.12 -4.40
C MET A 189 7.55 11.99 -4.49
N SER A 190 7.48 13.08 -3.72
CA SER A 190 6.29 13.93 -3.64
C SER A 190 6.58 15.42 -3.82
N ASN A 191 5.63 16.15 -4.39
CA ASN A 191 5.62 17.62 -4.38
C ASN A 191 4.19 18.15 -4.35
N LYS A 192 4.04 19.47 -4.51
CA LYS A 192 2.74 20.16 -4.52
C LYS A 192 1.66 19.53 -5.41
N TYR A 193 2.05 18.89 -6.51
CA TYR A 193 1.13 18.48 -7.57
C TYR A 193 1.03 16.97 -7.74
N HIS A 194 2.05 16.21 -7.36
CA HIS A 194 2.16 14.81 -7.76
C HIS A 194 3.00 14.01 -6.76
N VAL A 195 2.74 12.71 -6.73
CA VAL A 195 3.50 11.72 -5.98
C VAL A 195 3.70 10.44 -6.79
N TYR A 196 4.86 9.81 -6.67
CA TYR A 196 5.17 8.56 -7.35
C TYR A 196 6.12 7.66 -6.54
N ILE A 197 6.24 6.40 -6.96
CA ILE A 197 7.14 5.42 -6.35
C ILE A 197 8.25 5.07 -7.34
N VAL A 198 9.49 5.09 -6.90
CA VAL A 198 10.66 4.71 -7.70
C VAL A 198 10.77 3.19 -7.77
N ILE A 199 10.95 2.64 -8.98
CA ILE A 199 11.35 1.25 -9.17
C ILE A 199 12.88 1.14 -9.14
N GLY A 200 13.58 2.05 -9.82
CA GLY A 200 15.03 2.10 -9.73
C GLY A 200 15.65 3.12 -10.67
N ARG A 201 16.96 3.33 -10.51
CA ARG A 201 17.78 4.23 -11.34
C ARG A 201 18.54 3.46 -12.41
N CYS A 202 18.68 4.07 -13.58
CA CYS A 202 19.51 3.59 -14.69
C CYS A 202 20.89 4.28 -14.70
N SER A 203 21.83 3.72 -15.47
CA SER A 203 23.22 4.20 -15.53
C SER A 203 23.32 5.60 -16.12
N ASP A 204 22.49 5.92 -17.11
CA ASP A 204 22.39 7.26 -17.72
C ASP A 204 21.76 8.33 -16.80
N GLY A 205 21.36 7.94 -15.58
CA GLY A 205 20.73 8.80 -14.59
C GLY A 205 19.22 8.98 -14.76
N SER A 206 18.60 8.32 -15.75
CA SER A 206 17.14 8.21 -15.82
C SER A 206 16.60 7.27 -14.74
N VAL A 207 15.31 7.41 -14.43
CA VAL A 207 14.62 6.66 -13.36
C VAL A 207 13.39 5.96 -13.94
N VAL A 208 13.23 4.69 -13.60
CA VAL A 208 12.00 3.94 -13.80
C VAL A 208 11.13 4.11 -12.55
N LEU A 209 9.87 4.46 -12.75
CA LEU A 209 8.91 4.72 -11.67
C LEU A 209 7.53 4.18 -12.02
N VAL A 210 6.70 4.01 -10.99
CA VAL A 210 5.28 3.69 -11.13
C VAL A 210 4.45 4.80 -10.49
N HIS A 211 3.42 5.25 -11.21
CA HIS A 211 2.54 6.32 -10.74
C HIS A 211 1.16 6.25 -11.35
N ALA A 212 0.19 6.92 -10.70
CA ALA A 212 -1.10 7.23 -11.29
C ALA A 212 -1.07 8.64 -11.89
N SER A 213 -1.24 8.73 -13.20
CA SER A 213 -1.39 9.99 -13.94
C SER A 213 -2.20 9.71 -15.21
N PRO A 214 -2.81 10.69 -15.88
CA PRO A 214 -3.54 10.43 -17.11
C PRO A 214 -2.67 9.67 -18.13
N PRO A 215 -3.12 8.48 -18.61
CA PRO A 215 -4.48 7.96 -18.50
C PRO A 215 -4.74 6.99 -17.32
N GLY A 216 -3.74 6.45 -16.64
CA GLY A 216 -3.91 5.56 -15.49
C GLY A 216 -2.62 5.13 -14.81
N VAL A 217 -2.70 4.07 -14.00
CA VAL A 217 -1.53 3.56 -13.27
C VAL A 217 -0.61 2.81 -14.21
N GLN A 218 0.64 3.26 -14.32
CA GLN A 218 1.60 2.76 -15.31
C GLN A 218 3.03 2.81 -14.80
N ILE A 219 3.88 1.97 -15.39
CA ILE A 219 5.33 2.09 -15.33
C ILE A 219 5.77 3.09 -16.40
N ASN A 220 6.57 4.08 -16.00
CA ASN A 220 7.12 5.10 -16.88
C ASN A 220 8.62 5.27 -16.63
N GLY A 221 9.31 5.79 -17.65
CA GLY A 221 10.72 6.17 -17.58
C GLY A 221 10.89 7.67 -17.75
N THR A 222 11.78 8.27 -16.96
CA THR A 222 12.16 9.68 -17.15
C THR A 222 13.13 9.84 -18.31
N VAL A 223 13.31 11.08 -18.78
CA VAL A 223 14.52 11.48 -19.51
C VAL A 223 15.77 11.15 -18.69
N ASN A 224 16.93 11.07 -19.35
CA ASN A 224 18.20 10.90 -18.65
C ASN A 224 18.66 12.20 -17.95
N SER A 225 19.80 12.15 -17.27
CA SER A 225 20.36 13.29 -16.53
C SER A 225 20.60 14.54 -17.38
N LYS A 226 20.77 14.38 -18.71
CA LYS A 226 20.94 15.45 -19.69
C LYS A 226 19.63 15.92 -20.33
N GLY A 227 18.48 15.34 -19.96
CA GLY A 227 17.18 15.68 -20.52
C GLY A 227 16.84 14.97 -21.84
N GLN A 228 17.59 13.93 -22.23
CA GLN A 228 17.34 13.20 -23.48
C GLN A 228 16.21 12.18 -23.30
N LYS A 229 15.28 12.14 -24.27
CA LYS A 229 14.05 11.32 -24.20
C LYS A 229 14.24 9.83 -24.46
N ASN A 230 15.26 9.45 -25.22
CA ASN A 230 15.59 8.05 -25.52
C ASN A 230 16.50 7.45 -24.43
N SER A 231 16.07 7.55 -23.18
CA SER A 231 16.79 7.09 -22.00
C SER A 231 16.68 5.58 -21.82
N GLU A 232 17.56 5.01 -21.00
CA GLU A 232 17.47 3.62 -20.55
C GLU A 232 16.13 3.34 -19.85
N ALA A 233 15.69 4.23 -18.94
CA ALA A 233 14.44 4.06 -18.24
C ALA A 233 13.22 4.04 -19.18
N LYS A 234 13.21 4.86 -20.24
CA LYS A 234 12.13 4.84 -21.23
C LYS A 234 12.06 3.49 -21.94
N LYS A 235 13.21 2.95 -22.35
CA LYS A 235 13.30 1.64 -23.02
C LYS A 235 12.82 0.52 -22.10
N LEU A 236 13.22 0.54 -20.83
CA LEU A 236 12.75 -0.41 -19.82
C LEU A 236 11.24 -0.31 -19.63
N ALA A 237 10.71 0.89 -19.40
CA ALA A 237 9.27 1.09 -19.22
C ALA A 237 8.46 0.60 -20.44
N ASP A 238 8.89 0.89 -21.66
CA ASP A 238 8.26 0.36 -22.88
C ASP A 238 8.29 -1.16 -22.93
N SER A 239 9.46 -1.76 -22.68
CA SER A 239 9.65 -3.21 -22.75
C SER A 239 8.73 -3.94 -21.76
N TYR A 240 8.73 -3.53 -20.50
CA TYR A 240 7.92 -4.17 -19.46
C TYR A 240 6.42 -3.88 -19.66
N MET A 241 6.03 -2.66 -20.01
CA MET A 241 4.62 -2.36 -20.30
C MET A 241 4.11 -3.15 -21.51
N LYS A 242 4.90 -3.29 -22.57
CA LYS A 242 4.54 -4.07 -23.75
C LYS A 242 4.46 -5.57 -23.46
N LYS A 243 5.41 -6.11 -22.69
CA LYS A 243 5.49 -7.54 -22.36
C LYS A 243 4.37 -7.98 -21.40
N TYR A 244 4.20 -7.26 -20.29
CA TYR A 244 3.32 -7.69 -19.19
C TYR A 244 1.92 -7.07 -19.24
N TYR A 245 1.75 -5.94 -19.92
CA TYR A 245 0.47 -5.23 -20.01
C TYR A 245 0.11 -4.87 -21.46
N PRO A 246 0.15 -5.81 -22.43
CA PRO A 246 0.06 -5.52 -23.87
C PRO A 246 -1.25 -4.83 -24.29
N ILE A 247 -2.39 -5.25 -23.71
CA ILE A 247 -3.71 -4.67 -24.01
C ILE A 247 -3.75 -3.19 -23.58
N TRP A 248 -3.15 -2.90 -22.42
CA TRP A 248 -3.05 -1.54 -21.92
C TRP A 248 -2.07 -0.72 -22.76
N TYR A 249 -0.88 -1.25 -23.03
CA TYR A 249 0.17 -0.62 -23.84
C TYR A 249 -0.36 -0.22 -25.23
N ALA A 250 -1.15 -1.08 -25.88
CA ALA A 250 -1.75 -0.79 -27.18
C ALA A 250 -2.68 0.44 -27.16
N LYS A 251 -3.37 0.68 -26.03
CA LYS A 251 -4.24 1.85 -25.84
C LYS A 251 -3.46 3.07 -25.36
N TYR A 252 -2.50 2.86 -24.47
CA TYR A 252 -1.84 3.87 -23.66
C TYR A 252 -0.34 3.54 -23.48
N PRO A 253 0.49 3.70 -24.51
CA PRO A 253 1.93 3.49 -24.37
C PRO A 253 2.53 4.50 -23.38
N PRO A 254 3.51 4.10 -22.55
CA PRO A 254 4.05 4.97 -21.52
C PRO A 254 4.82 6.13 -22.16
N LYS A 255 4.52 7.36 -21.70
CA LYS A 255 5.24 8.57 -22.10
C LYS A 255 6.57 8.68 -21.36
N THR A 256 7.56 9.29 -22.00
CA THR A 256 8.79 9.70 -21.31
C THR A 256 8.48 10.88 -20.39
N LEU A 257 8.91 10.78 -19.14
CA LEU A 257 8.69 11.82 -18.13
C LEU A 257 9.81 12.86 -18.14
N GLU A 258 9.45 14.13 -18.00
CA GLU A 258 10.37 15.25 -18.13
C GLU A 258 11.36 15.39 -16.96
N LEU A 259 12.39 16.21 -17.13
CA LEU A 259 13.48 16.40 -16.16
C LEU A 259 13.02 16.88 -14.78
N SER A 260 11.82 17.47 -14.69
CA SER A 260 11.22 17.88 -13.42
C SER A 260 11.02 16.72 -12.44
N TYR A 261 10.78 15.51 -12.94
CA TYR A 261 10.69 14.30 -12.12
C TYR A 261 11.99 14.01 -11.38
N LEU A 262 13.13 14.45 -11.92
CA LEU A 262 14.46 14.26 -11.32
C LEU A 262 14.93 15.42 -10.43
N LYS A 263 14.16 16.51 -10.28
CA LYS A 263 14.67 17.75 -9.65
C LYS A 263 13.70 18.46 -8.71
N LYS A 264 12.40 18.17 -8.79
CA LYS A 264 11.34 18.96 -8.13
C LYS A 264 10.47 18.15 -7.17
N TYR A 265 11.02 17.10 -6.58
CA TYR A 265 10.30 16.21 -5.67
C TYR A 265 11.08 16.00 -4.39
N ASP A 266 10.42 16.18 -3.26
CA ASP A 266 10.91 15.72 -1.97
C ASP A 266 10.93 14.19 -1.96
N GLN A 267 11.86 13.61 -1.22
CA GLN A 267 12.07 12.18 -1.14
C GLN A 267 11.77 11.69 0.26
N MET A 268 10.96 10.63 0.35
CA MET A 268 10.97 9.72 1.49
C MET A 268 11.73 8.46 1.10
N ARG A 269 12.70 8.11 1.92
CA ARG A 269 13.48 6.88 1.79
C ARG A 269 13.24 5.98 2.98
N TRP A 270 12.82 4.75 2.72
CA TRP A 270 12.53 3.74 3.74
C TRP A 270 13.73 3.47 4.65
N ASN A 271 13.43 3.28 5.94
CA ASN A 271 14.35 2.63 6.86
C ASN A 271 14.27 1.12 6.59
N ILE A 272 15.34 0.56 6.02
CA ILE A 272 15.41 -0.85 5.61
C ILE A 272 16.26 -1.71 6.57
N GLY A 273 15.95 -3.01 6.65
CA GLY A 273 16.76 -4.00 7.37
C GLY A 273 16.24 -4.34 8.76
N LYS A 274 17.09 -4.93 9.61
CA LYS A 274 16.71 -5.57 10.89
C LYS A 274 15.85 -4.70 11.81
N ASN A 275 16.11 -3.39 11.84
CA ASN A 275 15.36 -2.41 12.64
C ASN A 275 14.51 -1.45 11.77
N GLY A 276 14.43 -1.73 10.47
CA GLY A 276 13.65 -0.98 9.51
C GLY A 276 12.18 -1.41 9.53
N VAL A 277 11.31 -0.52 9.05
CA VAL A 277 9.88 -0.83 8.85
C VAL A 277 9.65 -1.75 7.65
N ILE A 278 10.65 -1.87 6.77
CA ILE A 278 10.65 -2.74 5.60
C ILE A 278 11.95 -3.56 5.57
N GLN A 279 11.86 -4.85 5.27
CA GLN A 279 13.02 -5.72 5.01
C GLN A 279 13.46 -5.66 3.55
N ASP A 280 14.74 -5.83 3.25
CA ASP A 280 15.27 -5.87 1.88
C ASP A 280 16.19 -7.08 1.70
N GLU A 281 15.59 -8.28 1.76
CA GLU A 281 16.34 -9.53 1.73
C GLU A 281 16.94 -9.82 0.36
N GLU A 282 16.29 -9.34 -0.70
CA GLU A 282 16.76 -9.45 -2.08
C GLU A 282 17.78 -8.35 -2.45
N GLY A 283 18.07 -7.40 -1.55
CA GLY A 283 19.02 -6.31 -1.81
C GLY A 283 18.57 -5.35 -2.92
N LEU A 284 17.26 -5.16 -3.11
CA LEU A 284 16.70 -4.32 -4.16
C LEU A 284 17.13 -2.86 -4.05
N ALA A 285 17.39 -2.37 -2.84
CA ALA A 285 17.77 -0.98 -2.62
C ALA A 285 19.14 -0.64 -3.25
N ASP A 286 20.00 -1.64 -3.50
CA ASP A 286 21.32 -1.46 -4.12
C ASP A 286 21.34 -1.84 -5.61
N MET A 287 20.23 -2.34 -6.14
CA MET A 287 20.08 -2.72 -7.54
C MET A 287 19.80 -1.52 -8.46
N ASN A 288 20.23 -1.63 -9.72
CA ASN A 288 19.76 -0.73 -10.77
C ASN A 288 18.34 -1.09 -11.24
N ALA A 289 17.70 -0.20 -12.00
CA ALA A 289 16.32 -0.37 -12.45
C ALA A 289 16.06 -1.70 -13.19
N SER A 290 16.99 -2.13 -14.05
CA SER A 290 16.82 -3.38 -14.80
C SER A 290 16.88 -4.60 -13.89
N GLN A 291 17.74 -4.60 -12.88
CA GLN A 291 17.83 -5.68 -11.90
C GLN A 291 16.58 -5.72 -11.02
N VAL A 292 16.12 -4.58 -10.51
CA VAL A 292 14.89 -4.51 -9.70
C VAL A 292 13.70 -5.03 -10.49
N LEU A 293 13.53 -4.60 -11.75
CA LEU A 293 12.45 -5.06 -12.61
C LEU A 293 12.44 -6.58 -12.79
N LYS A 294 13.60 -7.21 -13.02
CA LYS A 294 13.69 -8.67 -13.09
C LYS A 294 13.19 -9.34 -11.82
N VAL A 295 13.64 -8.89 -10.64
CA VAL A 295 13.24 -9.50 -9.37
C VAL A 295 11.75 -9.33 -9.07
N ILE A 296 11.15 -8.16 -9.36
CA ILE A 296 9.74 -7.92 -9.04
C ILE A 296 8.77 -8.52 -10.07
N PHE A 297 9.24 -8.85 -11.28
CA PHE A 297 8.50 -9.62 -12.28
C PHE A 297 8.85 -11.12 -12.29
N ASP A 298 9.70 -11.56 -11.35
CA ASP A 298 10.19 -12.94 -11.20
C ASP A 298 10.80 -13.49 -12.51
N GLU A 299 11.67 -12.69 -13.15
CA GLU A 299 12.50 -13.05 -14.34
C GLU A 299 13.92 -13.52 -13.97
#